data_AF-R6GYU4-F1
#
_entry.id   AF-R6GYU4-F1
#
_cell.length_a   1.000
_cell.length_b   1.000
_cell.length_c   1.000
_cell.angle_alpha   90.00
_cell.angle_beta   90.00
_cell.angle_gamma   90.00
#
_symmetry.space_group_name_H-M   'P 1'
#
loop_
_entity.id
_entity.type
_entity.pdbx_description
1 polymer ?
#
loop_
_entity_poly.entity_id
_entity_poly.type
_entity_poly.pdbx_seq_one_letter_code
_entity_poly.pdbx_strand_id
1 'polypeptide(L)'
;MVTLLAGGEAKFVYALLRVGSGQGHVDNISSGGMYTLVGPQGELEFPAFCDQTGLYYDRHPVTGVAFRGYRLPFFREAVELCCQAAQVEPRLGYIGWDVAVTPDGPVLVEGNNLPGYDMAQNARFHPDGKGLLPTFEALLGRPIPRA
;
A
#
# COMPACT_ATOMS: atom_id res chain seq x y z
N MET A 1 -3.36 -2.24 -0.19
CA MET A 1 -3.18 -1.98 -1.64
C MET A 1 -4.33 -1.12 -2.13
N VAL A 2 -4.15 -0.21 -3.09
CA VAL A 2 -5.25 0.65 -3.57
C VAL A 2 -5.51 0.47 -5.06
N THR A 3 -6.79 0.34 -5.40
CA THR A 3 -7.28 0.31 -6.77
C THR A 3 -8.23 1.48 -7.06
N LEU A 4 -8.20 1.96 -8.30
CA LEU A 4 -9.07 3.01 -8.83
C LEU A 4 -9.68 2.55 -10.15
N LEU A 5 -11.00 2.67 -10.28
CA LEU A 5 -11.71 2.43 -11.53
C LEU A 5 -11.58 3.66 -12.44
N ALA A 6 -10.92 3.49 -13.59
CA ALA A 6 -10.74 4.55 -14.58
C ALA A 6 -10.98 3.98 -15.98
N GLY A 7 -11.84 4.65 -16.77
CA GLY A 7 -12.18 4.20 -18.12
C GLY A 7 -12.87 2.83 -18.17
N GLY A 8 -13.57 2.43 -17.11
CA GLY A 8 -14.21 1.11 -17.00
C GLY A 8 -13.26 -0.01 -16.57
N GLU A 9 -12.01 0.30 -16.26
CA GLU A 9 -11.02 -0.69 -15.83
C GLU A 9 -10.47 -0.38 -14.43
N ALA A 10 -10.36 -1.39 -13.59
CA ALA A 10 -9.67 -1.28 -12.31
C ALA A 10 -8.16 -1.15 -12.55
N LYS A 11 -7.57 -0.09 -12.02
CA LYS A 11 -6.14 0.22 -12.09
C LYS A 11 -5.53 0.17 -10.70
N PHE A 12 -4.34 -0.42 -10.57
CA PHE A 12 -3.52 -0.31 -9.38
C PHE A 12 -2.99 1.11 -9.23
N VAL A 13 -3.02 1.66 -8.01
CA VAL A 13 -2.51 3.01 -7.71
C VAL A 13 -1.21 2.94 -6.92
N TYR A 14 -1.24 2.29 -5.75
CA TYR A 14 -0.07 2.09 -4.89
C TYR A 14 -0.33 0.95 -3.91
N ALA A 15 0.72 0.48 -3.24
CA ALA A 15 0.62 -0.42 -2.11
C ALA A 15 1.56 0.01 -0.98
N LEU A 16 1.15 -0.32 0.24
CA LEU A 16 1.95 -0.20 1.44
C LEU A 16 2.10 -1.60 2.01
N LEU A 17 3.30 -1.94 2.45
CA LEU A 17 3.49 -3.09 3.33
C LEU A 17 3.17 -2.61 4.73
N ARG A 18 2.28 -3.31 5.42
CA ARG A 18 2.04 -3.16 6.86
C ARG A 18 2.51 -4.41 7.58
N VAL A 19 3.27 -4.23 8.66
CA VAL A 19 3.84 -5.34 9.44
C VAL A 19 3.77 -5.03 10.93
N GLY A 20 3.59 -6.04 11.77
CA GLY A 20 3.72 -5.87 13.22
C GLY A 20 5.17 -5.58 13.62
N SER A 21 5.39 -4.74 14.63
CA SER A 21 6.74 -4.46 15.18
C SER A 21 7.27 -5.55 16.13
N GLY A 22 6.46 -6.57 16.44
CA GLY A 22 6.75 -7.57 17.47
C GLY A 22 6.41 -7.17 18.90
N GLN A 23 5.95 -5.93 19.12
CA GLN A 23 5.47 -5.45 20.43
C GLN A 23 3.96 -5.70 20.65
N GLY A 24 3.27 -6.28 19.66
CA GLY A 24 1.84 -6.58 19.71
C GLY A 24 1.44 -7.68 18.72
N HIS A 25 0.14 -8.00 18.67
CA HIS A 25 -0.43 -9.06 17.83
C HIS A 25 -1.06 -8.54 16.53
N VAL A 26 -1.00 -7.24 16.28
CA VAL A 26 -1.60 -6.59 15.11
C VAL A 26 -0.55 -5.81 14.33
N ASP A 27 -0.79 -5.64 13.03
CA ASP A 27 0.00 -4.79 12.14
C ASP A 27 -0.51 -3.33 12.11
N ASN A 28 -1.64 -3.07 12.80
CA ASN A 28 -2.25 -1.75 12.86
C ASN A 28 -1.29 -0.71 13.44
N ILE A 29 -1.13 0.40 12.73
CA ILE A 29 -0.08 1.40 12.98
C ILE A 29 -0.34 2.17 14.27
N SER A 30 -1.61 2.52 14.51
CA SER A 30 -2.02 3.14 15.78
C SER A 30 -1.89 2.20 16.98
N SER A 31 -1.54 0.92 16.74
CA SER A 31 -1.26 -0.10 17.76
C SER A 31 0.21 -0.57 17.72
N GLY A 32 1.11 0.22 17.14
CA GLY A 32 2.55 -0.06 17.13
C GLY A 32 3.04 -0.85 15.92
N GLY A 33 2.20 -1.02 14.89
CA GLY A 33 2.61 -1.53 13.59
C GLY A 33 3.59 -0.60 12.86
N MET A 34 4.23 -1.13 11.82
CA MET A 34 5.13 -0.40 10.95
C MET A 34 4.66 -0.49 9.50
N TYR A 35 4.99 0.51 8.70
CA TYR A 35 4.66 0.50 7.28
C TYR A 35 5.76 1.06 6.39
N THR A 36 5.81 0.61 5.14
CA THR A 36 6.68 1.19 4.11
C THR A 36 5.99 1.18 2.74
N LEU A 37 6.42 2.07 1.85
CA LEU A 37 5.94 2.11 0.48
C LEU A 37 6.46 0.90 -0.31
N VAL A 38 5.55 0.25 -1.03
CA VAL A 38 5.89 -0.81 -1.98
C VAL A 38 6.08 -0.19 -3.34
N GLY A 39 7.24 -0.45 -3.93
CA GLY A 39 7.60 -0.07 -5.29
C GLY A 39 6.76 -0.79 -6.34
N PRO A 40 6.82 -0.33 -7.60
CA PRO A 40 5.94 -0.79 -8.66
C PRO A 40 6.10 -2.27 -9.03
N GLN A 41 7.23 -2.90 -8.69
CA GLN A 41 7.43 -4.35 -8.91
C GLN A 41 7.50 -5.16 -7.61
N GLY A 42 7.00 -4.59 -6.50
CA GLY A 42 6.91 -5.28 -5.21
C GLY A 42 8.17 -5.17 -4.36
N GLU A 43 9.18 -4.42 -4.79
CA GLU A 43 10.34 -4.11 -3.96
C GLU A 43 10.01 -3.05 -2.91
N LEU A 44 10.64 -3.14 -1.75
CA LEU A 44 10.57 -2.09 -0.74
C LEU A 44 11.80 -1.19 -0.91
N GLU A 45 11.57 0.09 -1.17
CA GLU A 45 12.66 1.06 -1.40
C GLU A 45 13.01 1.87 -0.15
N PHE A 46 12.11 1.88 0.83
CA PHE A 46 12.21 2.74 2.01
C PHE A 46 12.26 1.92 3.31
N PRO A 47 12.92 2.46 4.36
CA PRO A 47 12.76 1.97 5.73
C PRO A 47 11.29 1.99 6.15
N ALA A 48 10.89 1.14 7.09
CA ALA A 48 9.54 1.17 7.63
C ALA A 48 9.40 2.24 8.71
N PHE A 49 8.31 3.00 8.68
CA PHE A 49 7.94 3.96 9.71
C PHE A 49 7.03 3.33 10.75
N CYS A 50 7.25 3.66 12.03
CA CYS A 50 6.35 3.29 13.12
C CYS A 50 5.83 4.57 13.80
N ASP A 51 4.52 4.77 13.77
CA ASP A 51 3.88 5.98 14.31
C ASP A 51 4.07 6.11 15.82
N GLN A 52 3.95 5.00 16.54
CA GLN A 52 4.11 4.97 18.00
C GLN A 52 5.49 5.43 18.47
N THR A 53 6.55 5.13 17.70
CA THR A 53 7.92 5.55 18.05
C THR A 53 8.35 6.81 17.34
N GLY A 54 7.68 7.20 16.25
CA GLY A 54 8.07 8.30 15.38
C GLY A 54 9.37 8.04 14.60
N LEU A 55 9.80 6.79 14.49
CA LEU A 55 11.09 6.41 13.91
C LEU A 55 10.95 5.61 12.62
N TYR A 56 12.02 5.67 11.82
CA TYR A 56 12.25 4.80 10.67
C TYR A 56 13.19 3.67 11.04
N TYR A 57 12.85 2.47 10.58
CA TYR A 57 13.59 1.24 10.83
C TYR A 57 14.10 0.67 9.52
N ASP A 58 15.42 0.56 9.36
CA ASP A 58 16.03 -0.08 8.18
C ASP A 58 15.80 -1.60 8.17
N ARG A 59 15.64 -2.19 9.36
CA ARG A 59 15.43 -3.63 9.56
C ARG A 59 14.26 -3.88 10.48
N HIS A 60 13.55 -4.98 10.23
CA HIS A 60 12.50 -5.44 11.11
C HIS A 60 13.08 -5.85 12.47
N PRO A 61 12.56 -5.35 13.61
CA PRO A 61 13.16 -5.57 14.93
C PRO A 61 13.17 -7.03 15.38
N VAL A 62 12.19 -7.83 14.96
CA VAL A 62 12.13 -9.28 15.28
C VAL A 62 12.94 -10.14 14.31
N THR A 63 12.68 -10.04 13.00
CA THR A 63 13.26 -10.96 12.00
C THR A 63 14.66 -10.53 11.52
N GLY A 64 15.06 -9.28 11.76
CA GLY A 64 16.32 -8.71 11.26
C GLY A 64 16.34 -8.46 9.74
N VAL A 65 15.27 -8.81 9.02
CA VAL A 65 15.14 -8.61 7.57
C VAL A 65 15.20 -7.13 7.26
N ALA A 66 16.04 -6.76 6.29
CA ALA A 66 16.12 -5.38 5.81
C ALA A 66 14.86 -5.06 5.00
N PHE A 67 14.28 -3.88 5.22
CA PHE A 67 13.18 -3.40 4.38
C PHE A 67 13.72 -3.09 2.99
N ARG A 68 14.69 -2.18 2.88
CA ARG A 68 15.25 -1.78 1.59
C ARG A 68 15.80 -2.99 0.82
N GLY A 69 15.32 -3.18 -0.40
CA GLY A 69 15.72 -4.26 -1.30
C GLY A 69 14.98 -5.58 -1.11
N TYR A 70 14.11 -5.69 -0.10
CA TYR A 70 13.23 -6.85 0.03
C TYR A 70 12.18 -6.84 -1.09
N ARG A 71 11.93 -8.00 -1.71
CA ARG A 71 10.86 -8.17 -2.71
C ARG A 71 9.72 -8.97 -2.10
N LEU A 72 8.53 -8.39 -2.13
CA LEU A 72 7.32 -9.05 -1.66
C LEU A 72 6.98 -10.25 -2.58
N PRO A 73 6.77 -11.45 -2.02
CA PRO A 73 6.30 -12.58 -2.80
C PRO A 73 4.87 -12.34 -3.30
N PHE A 74 4.55 -12.87 -4.47
CA PHE A 74 3.22 -12.82 -5.10
C PHE A 74 2.64 -11.41 -5.31
N PHE A 75 3.49 -10.37 -5.39
CA PHE A 75 3.00 -8.99 -5.47
C PHE A 75 2.13 -8.76 -6.71
N ARG A 76 2.53 -9.32 -7.86
CA ARG A 76 1.77 -9.16 -9.11
C ARG A 76 0.42 -9.86 -9.02
N GLU A 77 0.39 -11.06 -8.47
CA GLU A 77 -0.81 -11.86 -8.25
C GLU A 77 -1.76 -11.16 -7.27
N ALA A 78 -1.21 -10.49 -6.24
CA ALA A 78 -2.00 -9.68 -5.31
C ALA A 78 -2.64 -8.47 -6.01
N VAL A 79 -1.90 -7.80 -6.91
CA VAL A 79 -2.42 -6.72 -7.75
C VAL A 79 -3.54 -7.22 -8.65
N GLU A 80 -3.32 -8.33 -9.34
CA GLU A 80 -4.32 -8.93 -10.24
C GLU A 80 -5.59 -9.32 -9.47
N LEU A 81 -5.46 -9.94 -8.30
CA LEU A 81 -6.56 -10.29 -7.41
C LEU A 81 -7.39 -9.06 -6.98
N CYS A 82 -6.72 -7.98 -6.57
CA CYS A 82 -7.40 -6.75 -6.16
C CYS A 82 -8.12 -6.07 -7.32
N CYS A 83 -7.50 -6.02 -8.51
CA CYS A 83 -8.14 -5.47 -9.70
C CYS A 83 -9.36 -6.29 -10.12
N GLN A 84 -9.30 -7.63 -10.05
CA GLN A 84 -10.45 -8.49 -10.31
C GLN A 84 -11.58 -8.24 -9.30
N ALA A 85 -11.26 -8.15 -8.01
CA ALA A 85 -12.25 -7.88 -6.97
C ALA A 85 -12.91 -6.49 -7.13
N ALA A 86 -12.14 -5.47 -7.49
CA ALA A 86 -12.67 -4.12 -7.76
C ALA A 86 -13.66 -4.08 -8.93
N GLN A 87 -13.59 -5.03 -9.86
CA GLN A 87 -14.54 -5.14 -10.97
C GLN A 87 -15.87 -5.81 -10.59
N VAL A 88 -15.95 -6.48 -9.42
CA VAL A 88 -17.19 -7.12 -8.95
C VAL A 88 -18.25 -6.09 -8.60
N GLU A 89 -17.85 -4.95 -8.01
CA GLU A 89 -18.73 -3.83 -7.70
C GLU A 89 -18.12 -2.50 -8.20
N PRO A 90 -18.28 -2.18 -9.50
CA PRO A 90 -17.69 -1.00 -10.11
C PRO A 90 -18.20 0.32 -9.52
N ARG A 91 -19.34 0.34 -8.81
CA ARG A 91 -19.90 1.56 -8.22
C ARG A 91 -19.06 2.11 -7.07
N LEU A 92 -18.23 1.28 -6.43
CA LEU A 92 -17.32 1.73 -5.37
C LEU A 92 -16.17 2.57 -5.94
N GLY A 93 -15.61 2.17 -7.08
CA GLY A 93 -14.69 2.97 -7.89
C GLY A 93 -13.31 3.28 -7.29
N TYR A 94 -13.14 3.27 -5.98
CA TYR A 94 -11.89 3.51 -5.26
C TYR A 94 -11.89 2.68 -3.98
N ILE A 95 -10.97 1.73 -3.88
CA ILE A 95 -10.96 0.74 -2.79
C ILE A 95 -9.53 0.52 -2.30
N GLY A 96 -9.34 0.53 -0.98
CA GLY A 96 -8.15 0.00 -0.34
C GLY A 96 -8.36 -1.43 0.11
N TRP A 97 -7.61 -2.35 -0.48
CA TRP A 97 -7.62 -3.77 -0.19
C TRP A 97 -6.57 -4.14 0.84
N ASP A 98 -7.01 -4.80 1.89
CA ASP A 98 -6.12 -5.51 2.81
C ASP A 98 -5.90 -6.91 2.26
N VAL A 99 -4.64 -7.22 1.99
CA VAL A 99 -4.21 -8.47 1.36
C VAL A 99 -3.19 -9.14 2.26
N ALA A 100 -3.45 -10.38 2.63
CA ALA A 100 -2.48 -11.22 3.31
C ALA A 100 -1.75 -12.09 2.28
N VAL A 101 -0.43 -12.17 2.39
CA VAL A 101 0.37 -13.08 1.56
C VAL A 101 0.66 -14.34 2.36
N THR A 102 0.19 -15.48 1.84
CA THR A 102 0.34 -16.81 2.46
C THR A 102 1.34 -17.66 1.66
N PRO A 103 1.76 -18.84 2.16
CA PRO A 103 2.58 -19.77 1.39
C PRO A 103 1.96 -20.20 0.05
N ASP A 104 0.64 -20.23 -0.05
CA ASP A 104 -0.10 -20.66 -1.24
C ASP A 104 -0.51 -19.50 -2.16
N GLY A 105 -0.23 -18.26 -1.76
CA GLY A 105 -0.55 -17.05 -2.54
C GLY A 105 -1.31 -15.97 -1.75
N PRO A 106 -1.71 -14.89 -2.43
CA PRO A 106 -2.40 -13.76 -1.82
C PRO A 106 -3.88 -14.08 -1.55
N VAL A 107 -4.39 -13.60 -0.42
CA VAL A 107 -5.80 -13.69 -0.05
C VAL A 107 -6.34 -12.32 0.35
N LEU A 108 -7.58 -12.02 -0.05
CA LEU A 108 -8.27 -10.79 0.36
C LEU A 108 -8.77 -10.95 1.80
N VAL A 109 -8.45 -9.97 2.64
CA VAL A 109 -8.93 -9.89 4.03
C VAL A 109 -10.13 -8.94 4.11
N GLU A 110 -9.99 -7.74 3.53
CA GLU A 110 -11.00 -6.69 3.58
C GLU A 110 -10.88 -5.74 2.37
N GLY A 111 -11.99 -5.14 1.95
CA GLY A 111 -12.02 -4.02 1.01
C GLY A 111 -12.61 -2.77 1.66
N ASN A 112 -11.80 -1.74 1.83
CA ASN A 112 -12.16 -0.46 2.43
C ASN A 112 -12.56 0.56 1.36
N ASN A 113 -13.81 1.03 1.36
CA ASN A 113 -14.31 2.01 0.39
C ASN A 113 -13.93 3.47 0.71
N LEU A 114 -13.28 3.72 1.85
CA LEU A 114 -12.66 4.99 2.20
C LEU A 114 -11.28 4.74 2.84
N PRO A 115 -10.28 4.32 2.05
CA PRO A 115 -8.97 4.01 2.59
C PRO A 115 -8.24 5.28 3.05
N GLY A 116 -7.42 5.14 4.09
CA GLY A 116 -6.50 6.18 4.53
C GLY A 116 -5.55 6.60 3.41
N TYR A 117 -5.35 7.91 3.26
CA TYR A 117 -4.53 8.52 2.21
C TYR A 117 -3.25 9.17 2.73
N ASP A 118 -3.12 9.30 4.05
CA ASP A 118 -2.05 9.97 4.77
C ASP A 118 -0.73 9.18 4.72
N MET A 119 -0.76 7.88 5.02
CA MET A 119 0.43 7.04 5.08
C MET A 119 1.21 7.02 3.75
N ALA A 120 0.46 6.93 2.64
CA ALA A 120 1.04 6.88 1.31
C ALA A 120 1.63 8.24 0.89
N GLN A 121 1.28 9.32 1.58
CA GLN A 121 1.76 10.68 1.35
C GLN A 121 2.90 11.07 2.31
N ASN A 122 3.41 10.14 3.12
CA ASN A 122 4.55 10.39 3.98
C ASN A 122 5.72 10.97 3.16
N ALA A 123 6.19 12.16 3.54
CA ALA A 123 7.20 12.91 2.79
C ALA A 123 8.50 12.14 2.56
N ARG A 124 8.84 11.18 3.43
CA ARG A 124 10.03 10.33 3.25
C ARG A 124 9.94 9.45 2.01
N PHE A 125 8.73 9.10 1.56
CA PHE A 125 8.49 8.32 0.36
C PHE A 125 8.43 9.17 -0.91
N HIS A 126 8.34 10.49 -0.77
CA HIS A 126 8.24 11.46 -1.87
C HIS A 126 9.35 12.51 -1.76
N PRO A 127 10.63 12.13 -1.90
CA PRO A 127 11.74 13.07 -1.79
C PRO A 127 11.73 14.17 -2.87
N ASP A 128 10.98 13.96 -3.95
CA ASP A 128 10.76 14.96 -5.01
C ASP A 128 9.58 15.91 -4.73
N GLY A 129 8.88 15.71 -3.62
CA GLY A 129 7.76 16.54 -3.17
C GLY A 129 6.48 16.43 -4.01
N LYS A 130 6.38 15.45 -4.91
CA LYS A 130 5.22 15.36 -5.83
C LYS A 130 4.01 14.67 -5.22
N GLY A 131 4.23 13.75 -4.28
CA GLY A 131 3.16 12.94 -3.70
C GLY A 131 2.47 12.07 -4.77
N LEU A 132 1.23 11.67 -4.48
CA LEU A 132 0.47 10.76 -5.37
C LEU A 132 -0.44 11.46 -6.38
N LEU A 133 -0.64 12.78 -6.30
CA LEU A 133 -1.56 13.48 -7.21
C LEU A 133 -1.25 13.22 -8.70
N PRO A 134 0.01 13.30 -9.18
CA PRO A 134 0.32 13.00 -10.57
C PRO A 134 -0.04 11.57 -10.98
N THR A 135 0.11 10.60 -10.06
CA THR A 135 -0.28 9.20 -10.29
C THR A 135 -1.78 9.08 -10.52
N PHE A 136 -2.59 9.73 -9.68
CA PHE A 136 -4.05 9.74 -9.84
C PHE A 136 -4.48 10.40 -11.15
N GLU A 137 -3.92 11.57 -11.49
CA GLU A 137 -4.27 12.28 -12.72
C GLU A 137 -3.89 11.48 -13.97
N ALA A 138 -2.72 10.82 -13.95
CA ALA A 138 -2.28 9.95 -15.03
C ALA A 138 -3.23 8.75 -15.21
N LEU A 139 -3.66 8.11 -14.12
CA LEU A 139 -4.60 6.98 -14.16
C LEU A 139 -6.00 7.39 -14.63
N LEU A 140 -6.47 8.57 -14.22
CA LEU A 140 -7.77 9.12 -14.63
C LEU A 140 -7.76 9.68 -16.06
N GLY A 141 -6.58 9.94 -16.63
CA GLY A 141 -6.42 10.61 -17.93
C GLY A 141 -6.88 12.06 -17.92
N ARG A 142 -6.98 12.70 -16.75
CA ARG A 142 -7.41 14.09 -16.60
C ARG A 142 -6.91 14.70 -15.29
N PRO A 143 -6.75 16.03 -15.22
CA PRO A 143 -6.47 16.72 -13.96
C PRO A 143 -7.60 16.54 -12.93
N ILE A 144 -7.22 16.52 -11.65
CA ILE A 144 -8.18 16.57 -10.54
C ILE A 144 -8.40 18.05 -10.17
N PRO A 145 -9.66 18.54 -10.15
CA PRO A 145 -9.95 19.92 -9.78
C PRO A 145 -9.42 20.24 -8.39
N ARG A 146 -8.74 21.39 -8.25
CA ARG A 146 -8.37 21.93 -6.95
C ARG A 146 -9.58 22.65 -6.36
N ALA A 147 -9.87 22.38 -5.09
CA ALA A 147 -10.91 23.06 -4.33
C ALA A 147 -10.55 24.54 -4.08
#